data_AF-A0A0N0XBP7-F1
#
_entry.id   AF-A0A0N0XBP7-F1
#
_cell.length_a   1.000
_cell.length_b   1.000
_cell.length_c   1.000
_cell.angle_alpha   90.00
_cell.angle_beta   90.00
_cell.angle_gamma   90.00
#
_symmetry.space_group_name_H-M   'P 1'
#
loop_
_entity.id
_entity.type
_entity.pdbx_description
1 polymer ?
#
loop_
_entity_poly.entity_id
_entity_poly.type
_entity_poly.pdbx_seq_one_letter_code
_entity_poly.pdbx_strand_id
1 'polypeptide(L)'
;MMAKPAFINLWKAYNDMMGTSPSGKPCDGPWDNQCAIRLSIALCNERSLAVNSSTYSEPRCAHGHARGAESLANWLWKKKQLGAPKIYSNSSADRNSLIDKTGIIFYKDFYAQPNDAEGHPTGDHIDLWNRGQTQTGDYFHRAKAVWFWELT
;
A
#
# COMPACT_ATOMS: atom_id res chain seq x y z
N MET A 1 -19.81 -10.62 4.86
CA MET A 1 -18.42 -10.38 4.41
C MET A 1 -18.43 -8.99 3.77
N MET A 2 -17.53 -8.07 4.13
CA MET A 2 -17.48 -6.78 3.43
C MET A 2 -17.08 -7.04 1.97
N ALA A 3 -17.69 -6.33 1.03
CA ALA A 3 -17.32 -6.43 -0.38
C ALA A 3 -15.87 -5.95 -0.53
N LYS A 4 -15.08 -6.67 -1.33
CA LYS A 4 -13.73 -6.19 -1.71
C LYS A 4 -13.89 -4.93 -2.58
N PRO A 5 -12.98 -3.94 -2.43
CA PRO A 5 -12.99 -2.78 -3.30
C PRO A 5 -12.77 -3.20 -4.76
N ALA A 6 -13.50 -2.55 -5.67
CA ALA A 6 -13.26 -2.71 -7.09
C ALA A 6 -11.93 -2.03 -7.45
N PHE A 7 -11.02 -2.75 -8.10
CA PHE A 7 -9.67 -2.23 -8.38
C PHE A 7 -9.72 -0.94 -9.20
N ILE A 8 -10.60 -0.88 -10.20
CA ILE A 8 -10.74 0.28 -11.07
C ILE A 8 -11.10 1.55 -10.28
N ASN A 9 -11.91 1.43 -9.23
CA ASN A 9 -12.30 2.58 -8.40
C ASN A 9 -11.14 3.04 -7.52
N LEU A 10 -10.36 2.10 -6.96
CA LEU A 10 -9.13 2.45 -6.23
C LEU A 10 -8.11 3.13 -7.14
N TRP A 11 -7.89 2.58 -8.34
CA TRP A 11 -6.96 3.14 -9.32
C TRP A 11 -7.37 4.56 -9.72
N LYS A 12 -8.64 4.77 -10.01
CA LYS A 12 -9.18 6.11 -10.29
C LYS A 12 -8.96 7.06 -9.12
N ALA A 13 -9.36 6.67 -7.91
CA ALA A 13 -9.26 7.51 -6.72
C ALA A 13 -7.81 7.90 -6.40
N TYR A 14 -6.86 6.98 -6.61
CA TYR A 14 -5.43 7.25 -6.45
C TYR A 14 -4.97 8.29 -7.49
N ASN A 15 -5.31 8.10 -8.77
CA ASN A 15 -4.94 9.04 -9.84
C ASN A 15 -5.53 10.43 -9.64
N ASP A 16 -6.82 10.51 -9.28
CA ASP A 16 -7.48 11.79 -8.98
C ASP A 16 -6.73 12.53 -7.86
N MET A 17 -6.35 11.80 -6.79
CA MET A 17 -5.58 12.37 -5.69
C MET A 17 -4.20 12.85 -6.14
N MET A 18 -3.46 12.05 -6.94
CA MET A 18 -2.16 12.45 -7.49
C MET A 18 -2.25 13.68 -8.39
N GLY A 19 -3.34 13.83 -9.16
CA GLY A 19 -3.60 15.03 -9.97
C GLY A 19 -3.80 16.30 -9.15
N THR A 20 -4.28 16.17 -7.91
CA THR A 20 -4.45 17.30 -6.97
C THR A 20 -3.26 17.52 -6.03
N SER A 21 -2.33 16.56 -5.95
CA SER A 21 -1.11 16.64 -5.16
C SER A 21 0.12 16.23 -6.00
N PRO A 22 0.60 17.09 -6.90
CA PRO A 22 1.68 16.74 -7.83
C PRO A 22 3.01 16.39 -7.15
N SER A 23 3.23 16.88 -5.92
CA SER A 23 4.40 16.51 -5.09
C SER A 23 4.31 15.10 -4.51
N GLY A 24 3.17 14.41 -4.67
CA GLY A 24 2.89 13.12 -4.05
C GLY A 24 2.75 13.18 -2.54
N LYS A 25 2.62 14.38 -1.96
CA LYS A 25 2.48 14.62 -0.50
C LYS A 25 1.09 15.23 -0.21
N PRO A 26 0.01 14.43 -0.21
CA PRO A 26 -1.36 14.94 -0.04
C PRO A 26 -1.70 15.33 1.41
N CYS A 27 -0.83 15.08 2.38
CA CYS A 27 -1.03 15.51 3.76
C CYS A 27 0.19 16.23 4.30
N ASP A 28 -0.04 17.27 5.11
CA ASP A 28 1.02 17.96 5.82
C ASP A 28 1.61 17.07 6.93
N GLY A 29 2.91 17.19 7.15
CA GLY A 29 3.62 16.51 8.22
C GLY A 29 5.09 16.25 7.89
N PRO A 30 5.89 15.81 8.87
CA PRO A 30 7.34 15.61 8.73
C PRO A 30 7.70 14.31 7.99
N TRP A 31 6.74 13.65 7.32
CA TRP A 31 6.96 12.34 6.70
C TRP A 31 7.32 12.50 5.23
N ASP A 32 8.53 12.06 4.88
CA ASP A 32 8.99 12.10 3.49
C ASP A 32 8.26 11.11 2.59
N ASN A 33 8.01 9.89 3.08
CA ASN A 33 7.22 8.90 2.37
C ASN A 33 5.77 8.91 2.86
N GLN A 34 4.83 9.10 1.92
CA GLN A 34 3.39 9.14 2.18
C GLN A 34 2.63 8.00 1.46
N CYS A 35 3.30 6.89 1.13
CA CYS A 35 2.70 5.75 0.44
C CYS A 35 1.42 5.22 1.11
N ALA A 36 1.46 5.02 2.43
CA ALA A 36 0.28 4.61 3.20
C ALA A 36 -0.84 5.65 3.20
N ILE A 37 -0.50 6.93 3.24
CA ILE A 37 -1.48 8.03 3.19
C ILE A 37 -2.16 8.03 1.82
N ARG A 38 -1.41 7.93 0.72
CA ARG A 38 -1.94 7.89 -0.65
C ARG A 38 -2.92 6.72 -0.83
N LEU A 39 -2.54 5.52 -0.41
CA LEU A 39 -3.43 4.37 -0.47
C LEU A 39 -4.65 4.52 0.46
N SER A 40 -4.46 5.07 1.66
CA SER A 40 -5.56 5.32 2.60
C SER A 40 -6.58 6.31 2.04
N ILE A 41 -6.15 7.35 1.31
CA ILE A 41 -7.05 8.28 0.61
C ILE A 41 -7.85 7.53 -0.46
N ALA A 42 -7.19 6.72 -1.29
CA ALA A 42 -7.87 5.93 -2.32
C ALA A 42 -8.92 4.97 -1.72
N LEU A 43 -8.58 4.28 -0.62
CA LEU A 43 -9.50 3.41 0.13
C LEU A 43 -10.71 4.16 0.69
N CYS A 44 -10.50 5.34 1.28
CA CYS A 44 -11.58 6.18 1.78
C CYS A 44 -12.50 6.70 0.67
N ASN A 45 -11.93 7.09 -0.47
CA ASN A 45 -12.69 7.60 -1.61
C ASN A 45 -13.50 6.51 -2.33
N GLU A 46 -13.02 5.26 -2.35
CA GLU A 46 -13.75 4.12 -2.92
C GLU A 46 -14.89 3.62 -2.01
N ARG A 47 -14.77 3.87 -0.69
CA ARG A 47 -15.80 3.69 0.36
C ARG A 47 -16.09 2.26 0.84
N SER A 48 -15.72 1.21 0.12
CA SER A 48 -15.97 -0.18 0.59
C SER A 48 -15.03 -0.60 1.73
N LEU A 49 -13.85 0.02 1.81
CA LEU A 49 -12.79 -0.32 2.78
C LEU A 49 -12.14 0.93 3.38
N ALA A 50 -12.96 1.86 3.87
CA ALA A 50 -12.48 3.13 4.40
C ALA A 50 -11.67 2.99 5.71
N VAL A 51 -10.53 3.67 5.77
CA VAL A 51 -9.75 3.86 6.99
C VAL A 51 -10.45 4.90 7.86
N ASN A 52 -10.81 4.53 9.09
CA ASN A 52 -11.41 5.45 10.06
C ASN A 52 -11.13 5.01 11.50
N SER A 53 -11.46 5.84 12.48
CA SER A 53 -11.18 5.56 13.90
C SER A 53 -11.86 4.31 14.44
N SER A 54 -12.96 3.86 13.85
CA SER A 54 -13.68 2.66 14.29
C SER A 54 -13.03 1.38 13.77
N THR A 55 -12.25 1.44 12.69
CA THR A 55 -11.66 0.26 12.04
C THR A 55 -10.14 0.23 12.13
N TYR A 56 -9.48 1.37 12.25
CA TYR A 56 -8.03 1.54 12.19
C TYR A 56 -7.49 2.27 13.43
N SER A 57 -6.78 1.53 14.28
CA SER A 57 -6.24 1.99 15.57
C SER A 57 -4.80 2.52 15.50
N GLU A 58 -4.11 2.25 14.40
CA GLU A 58 -2.71 2.63 14.18
C GLU A 58 -2.59 4.15 13.90
N PRO A 59 -1.36 4.71 13.95
CA PRO A 59 -1.19 6.14 13.79
C PRO A 59 -1.69 6.68 12.44
N ARG A 60 -2.37 7.83 12.50
CA ARG A 60 -2.96 8.52 11.35
C ARG A 60 -2.41 9.95 11.23
N CYS A 61 -2.50 10.55 10.05
CA CYS A 61 -2.26 11.98 9.88
C CYS A 61 -3.45 12.78 10.43
N ALA A 62 -3.33 14.11 10.49
CA ALA A 62 -4.40 14.98 10.99
C ALA A 62 -5.72 14.82 10.22
N HIS A 63 -5.65 14.45 8.94
CA HIS A 63 -6.81 14.20 8.08
C HIS A 63 -7.42 12.79 8.27
N GLY A 64 -6.88 11.96 9.17
CA GLY A 64 -7.42 10.64 9.48
C GLY A 64 -6.93 9.49 8.59
N HIS A 65 -5.91 9.71 7.75
CA HIS A 65 -5.34 8.68 6.86
C HIS A 65 -4.21 7.90 7.52
N ALA A 66 -4.06 6.62 7.18
CA ALA A 66 -2.99 5.76 7.70
C ALA A 66 -1.59 6.29 7.34
N ARG A 67 -0.65 6.25 8.30
CA ARG A 67 0.73 6.76 8.09
C ARG A 67 1.79 5.69 7.79
N GLY A 68 1.66 4.50 8.37
CA GLY A 68 2.65 3.43 8.22
C GLY A 68 2.23 2.42 7.15
N ALA A 69 3.16 2.08 6.24
CA ALA A 69 2.91 1.08 5.20
C ALA A 69 2.65 -0.31 5.80
N GLU A 70 3.52 -0.77 6.71
CA GLU A 70 3.33 -2.05 7.40
C GLU A 70 2.09 -2.06 8.29
N SER A 71 1.83 -0.99 9.07
CA SER A 71 0.59 -0.87 9.85
C SER A 71 -0.67 -0.99 8.97
N LEU A 72 -0.66 -0.36 7.78
CA LEU A 72 -1.77 -0.48 6.83
C LEU A 72 -1.86 -1.89 6.22
N ALA A 73 -0.74 -2.50 5.83
CA ALA A 73 -0.69 -3.86 5.31
C ALA A 73 -1.23 -4.89 6.33
N ASN A 74 -0.82 -4.76 7.59
CA ASN A 74 -1.32 -5.59 8.69
C ASN A 74 -2.81 -5.38 8.96
N TRP A 75 -3.31 -4.16 8.80
CA TRP A 75 -4.74 -3.89 8.88
C TRP A 75 -5.51 -4.55 7.74
N LEU A 76 -5.00 -4.48 6.49
CA LEU A 76 -5.61 -5.15 5.33
C LEU A 76 -5.62 -6.67 5.47
N TRP A 77 -4.60 -7.26 6.10
CA TRP A 77 -4.51 -8.71 6.35
C TRP A 77 -5.69 -9.23 7.19
N LYS A 78 -6.23 -8.42 8.10
CA LYS A 78 -7.30 -8.85 9.00
C LYS A 78 -8.50 -9.40 8.20
N LYS A 79 -9.10 -10.50 8.69
CA LYS A 79 -10.20 -11.22 8.01
C LYS A 79 -11.43 -10.34 7.69
N LYS A 80 -11.66 -9.28 8.47
CA LYS A 80 -12.79 -8.35 8.26
C LYS A 80 -12.52 -7.34 7.13
N GLN A 81 -11.29 -7.29 6.63
CA GLN A 81 -10.78 -6.38 5.60
C GLN A 81 -10.60 -7.20 4.32
N LEU A 82 -9.36 -7.50 3.91
CA LEU A 82 -9.08 -8.30 2.71
C LEU A 82 -8.70 -9.75 3.01
N GLY A 83 -8.34 -10.06 4.26
CA GLY A 83 -7.80 -11.37 4.62
C GLY A 83 -6.32 -11.52 4.24
N ALA A 84 -5.77 -12.72 4.43
CA ALA A 84 -4.36 -12.98 4.19
C ALA A 84 -3.97 -12.68 2.72
N PRO A 85 -2.89 -11.92 2.47
CA PRO A 85 -2.34 -11.75 1.13
C PRO A 85 -1.69 -13.04 0.65
N LYS A 86 -1.45 -13.13 -0.67
CA LYS A 86 -0.41 -14.05 -1.16
C LYS A 86 0.95 -13.41 -0.93
N ILE A 87 1.87 -14.17 -0.34
CA ILE A 87 3.22 -13.72 -0.03
C ILE A 87 4.18 -14.34 -1.04
N TYR A 88 5.04 -13.50 -1.60
CA TYR A 88 6.06 -13.84 -2.58
C TYR A 88 7.45 -13.51 -2.04
N SER A 89 8.45 -14.14 -2.64
CA SER A 89 9.84 -13.71 -2.51
C SER A 89 10.09 -12.46 -3.38
N ASN A 90 11.35 -12.19 -3.71
CA ASN A 90 11.76 -11.12 -4.61
C ASN A 90 12.23 -11.63 -6.00
N SER A 91 11.94 -12.88 -6.33
CA SER A 91 12.37 -13.50 -7.58
C SER A 91 11.67 -12.90 -8.82
N SER A 92 12.33 -12.96 -9.97
CA SER A 92 11.73 -12.54 -11.26
C SER A 92 10.54 -13.41 -11.67
N ALA A 93 10.55 -14.70 -11.32
CA ALA A 93 9.43 -15.59 -11.56
C ALA A 93 8.17 -15.15 -10.78
N ASP A 94 8.35 -14.78 -9.51
CA ASP A 94 7.26 -14.27 -8.67
C ASP A 94 6.70 -12.95 -9.22
N ARG A 95 7.58 -12.00 -9.58
CA ARG A 95 7.16 -10.73 -10.20
C ARG A 95 6.38 -10.96 -11.49
N ASN A 96 6.88 -11.83 -12.36
CA ASN A 96 6.23 -12.15 -13.64
C ASN A 96 4.86 -12.79 -13.46
N SER A 97 4.66 -13.56 -12.39
CA SER A 97 3.35 -14.14 -12.07
C SER A 97 2.26 -13.10 -11.75
N LEU A 98 2.65 -11.84 -11.54
CA LEU A 98 1.74 -10.71 -11.30
C LEU A 98 1.49 -9.84 -12.53
N ILE A 99 2.13 -10.09 -13.68
CA ILE A 99 2.15 -9.15 -14.81
C ILE A 99 0.77 -8.84 -15.41
N ASP A 100 -0.19 -9.76 -15.31
CA ASP A 100 -1.56 -9.56 -15.81
C ASP A 100 -2.56 -9.26 -14.69
N LYS A 101 -2.09 -9.18 -13.45
CA LYS A 101 -2.93 -9.01 -12.26
C LYS A 101 -3.09 -7.55 -11.88
N THR A 102 -4.14 -7.29 -11.10
CA THR A 102 -4.43 -6.00 -10.49
C THR A 102 -4.64 -6.18 -8.99
N GLY A 103 -4.26 -5.20 -8.18
CA GLY A 103 -4.38 -5.35 -6.73
C GLY A 103 -3.65 -4.30 -5.90
N ILE A 104 -3.57 -4.57 -4.60
CA ILE A 104 -2.71 -3.86 -3.66
C ILE A 104 -1.43 -4.66 -3.48
N ILE A 105 -0.29 -3.99 -3.51
CA ILE A 105 1.03 -4.57 -3.31
C ILE A 105 1.75 -3.89 -2.15
N PHE A 106 2.35 -4.69 -1.27
CA PHE A 106 3.18 -4.23 -0.17
C PHE A 106 4.57 -4.85 -0.29
N TYR A 107 5.59 -4.01 -0.22
CA TYR A 107 7.00 -4.35 -0.29
C TYR A 107 7.60 -4.20 1.09
N LYS A 108 7.95 -5.32 1.71
CA LYS A 108 8.51 -5.35 3.06
C LYS A 108 10.02 -5.17 3.06
N ASP A 109 10.54 -4.35 3.97
CA ASP A 109 11.96 -4.25 4.32
C ASP A 109 12.87 -4.04 3.08
N PHE A 110 12.56 -3.08 2.18
CA PHE A 110 13.27 -2.88 0.90
C PHE A 110 14.36 -1.78 0.93
N TYR A 111 14.39 -0.94 1.97
CA TYR A 111 15.41 0.08 2.19
C TYR A 111 15.72 0.26 3.68
N ALA A 112 16.94 0.71 3.98
CA ALA A 112 17.36 0.99 5.36
C ALA A 112 16.87 2.36 5.83
N GLN A 113 16.35 2.41 7.05
CA GLN A 113 16.05 3.62 7.79
C GLN A 113 17.27 4.06 8.63
N PRO A 114 17.32 5.33 9.09
CA PRO A 114 18.48 5.87 9.80
C PRO A 114 18.95 5.08 11.04
N ASN A 115 18.03 4.36 11.69
CA ASN A 115 18.31 3.61 12.92
C ASN A 115 18.32 2.09 12.72
N ASP A 116 18.29 1.62 11.46
CA ASP A 116 18.33 0.19 11.17
C ASP A 116 19.75 -0.36 11.41
N ALA A 117 19.82 -1.59 11.90
CA ALA A 117 21.08 -2.32 11.93
C ALA A 117 21.52 -2.66 10.50
N GLU A 118 22.84 -2.72 10.28
CA GLU A 118 23.41 -3.09 8.98
C GLU A 118 22.86 -4.44 8.51
N GLY A 119 22.40 -4.51 7.26
CA GLY A 119 21.78 -5.71 6.69
C GLY A 119 20.36 -6.02 7.17
N HIS A 120 19.76 -5.17 8.02
CA HIS A 120 18.42 -5.37 8.57
C HIS A 120 17.49 -4.17 8.30
N PRO A 121 17.17 -3.89 7.02
CA PRO A 121 16.28 -2.81 6.66
C PRO A 121 14.86 -3.03 7.22
N THR A 122 14.19 -1.93 7.58
CA THR A 122 12.78 -1.90 8.03
C THR A 122 11.93 -0.93 7.20
N GLY A 123 12.50 -0.34 6.14
CA GLY A 123 11.78 0.58 5.27
C GLY A 123 10.85 -0.17 4.30
N ASP A 124 9.55 0.17 4.34
CA ASP A 124 8.52 -0.49 3.54
C ASP A 124 7.87 0.43 2.48
N HIS A 125 7.15 -0.17 1.54
CA HIS A 125 6.30 0.56 0.59
C HIS A 125 4.97 -0.15 0.38
N ILE A 126 3.88 0.61 0.21
CA ILE A 126 2.56 0.07 -0.16
C ILE A 126 1.99 0.87 -1.32
N ASP A 127 1.44 0.18 -2.32
CA ASP A 127 0.95 0.81 -3.55
C ASP A 127 -0.18 0.02 -4.22
N LEU A 128 -0.74 0.57 -5.28
CA LEU A 128 -1.55 -0.17 -6.24
C LEU A 128 -0.66 -0.80 -7.32
N TRP A 129 -1.03 -2.00 -7.74
CA TRP A 129 -0.41 -2.74 -8.83
C TRP A 129 -1.42 -2.89 -9.97
N ASN A 130 -1.04 -2.44 -11.16
CA ASN A 130 -1.81 -2.56 -12.38
C ASN A 130 -0.94 -3.18 -13.47
N ARG A 131 -1.07 -4.49 -13.68
CA ARG A 131 -0.49 -5.20 -14.82
C ARG A 131 1.00 -4.90 -15.06
N GLY A 132 1.82 -5.08 -14.03
CA GLY A 132 3.26 -4.83 -14.12
C GLY A 132 3.72 -3.44 -13.73
N GLN A 133 2.79 -2.54 -13.40
CA GLN A 133 3.07 -1.15 -13.04
C GLN A 133 2.55 -0.82 -11.65
N THR A 134 3.25 0.06 -10.94
CA THR A 134 2.75 0.72 -9.72
C THR A 134 2.63 2.21 -9.94
N GLN A 135 1.97 2.91 -9.02
CA GLN A 135 1.81 4.36 -9.14
C GLN A 135 3.09 5.13 -8.83
N THR A 136 3.91 4.64 -7.90
CA THR A 136 5.04 5.42 -7.35
C THR A 136 6.39 4.74 -7.41
N GLY A 137 6.46 3.48 -7.82
CA GLY A 137 7.72 2.75 -7.97
C GLY A 137 7.59 1.26 -7.71
N ASP A 138 8.32 0.45 -8.46
CA ASP A 138 8.34 -1.00 -8.28
C ASP A 138 9.62 -1.43 -7.55
N TYR A 139 9.44 -1.99 -6.36
CA TYR A 139 10.52 -2.38 -5.46
C TYR A 139 10.65 -3.90 -5.30
N PHE A 140 10.03 -4.68 -6.19
CA PHE A 140 9.87 -6.14 -6.05
C PHE A 140 11.18 -6.87 -5.73
N HIS A 141 12.25 -6.59 -6.49
CA HIS A 141 13.53 -7.29 -6.35
C HIS A 141 14.33 -6.90 -5.11
N ARG A 142 14.00 -5.76 -4.50
CA ARG A 142 14.68 -5.24 -3.31
C ARG A 142 13.98 -5.62 -2.01
N ALA A 143 12.69 -5.90 -2.09
CA ALA A 143 11.90 -6.26 -0.92
C ALA A 143 12.36 -7.61 -0.35
N LYS A 144 12.36 -7.75 0.97
CA LYS A 144 12.57 -9.04 1.63
C LYS A 144 11.39 -9.99 1.44
N ALA A 145 10.19 -9.41 1.34
CA ALA A 145 8.96 -10.12 1.02
C ALA A 145 7.99 -9.19 0.30
N VAL A 146 7.15 -9.74 -0.57
CA VAL A 146 6.09 -9.00 -1.27
C VAL A 146 4.74 -9.59 -0.92
N TRP A 147 3.82 -8.76 -0.43
CA TRP A 147 2.45 -9.18 -0.13
C TRP A 147 1.52 -8.61 -1.18
N PHE A 148 0.63 -9.46 -1.70
CA PHE A 148 -0.28 -9.09 -2.77
C PHE A 148 -1.72 -9.49 -2.46
N TRP A 149 -2.62 -8.51 -2.56
CA TRP A 149 -4.06 -8.73 -2.55
C TRP A 149 -4.60 -8.47 -3.95
N GLU A 150 -4.95 -9.55 -4.65
CA GLU A 150 -5.58 -9.47 -5.96
C GLU A 150 -7.00 -8.89 -5.85
N LEU A 151 -7.28 -7.89 -6.67
CA LEU A 151 -8.55 -7.18 -6.76
C LEU A 151 -8.96 -7.07 -8.23
N THR A 152 -10.27 -7.20 -8.50
CA THR A 152 -10.87 -7.09 -9.84
C THR A 152 -11.48 -5.72 -10.07
#